data_AF-A0A6G3WTN6-F1
#
_entry.id   AF-A0A6G3WTN6-F1
#
_cell.length_a   1.000
_cell.length_b   1.000
_cell.length_c   1.000
_cell.angle_alpha   90.00
_cell.angle_beta   90.00
_cell.angle_gamma   90.00
#
_symmetry.space_group_name_H-M   'P 1'
#
loop_
_entity.id
_entity.type
_entity.pdbx_description
1 polymer ?
#
loop_
_entity_poly.entity_id
_entity_poly.type
_entity_poly.pdbx_seq_one_letter_code
_entity_poly.pdbx_strand_id
1 'polypeptide(L)' 'MIGRIPVLDVRPLVDCGRRAAKAVAGETFQVSATVFREGHDAVAANVVLRDPS' A
#
# COMPACT_ATOMS: atom_id res chain seq x y z
N MET A 1 -1.68 -8.14 12.68
CA MET A 1 -0.45 -7.84 13.46
C MET A 1 -0.01 -6.43 13.07
N ILE A 2 0.22 -5.54 14.02
CA ILE A 2 0.63 -4.15 13.75
C ILE A 2 2.15 -4.06 13.94
N GLY A 3 2.87 -3.55 12.93
CA GLY A 3 4.30 -3.29 13.01
C GLY A 3 4.61 -1.99 13.74
N ARG A 4 5.89 -1.71 14.01
CA ARG A 4 6.35 -0.51 14.74
C ARG A 4 5.85 0.81 14.13
N ILE A 5 5.79 0.89 12.80
CA ILE A 5 5.18 1.99 12.07
C ILE A 5 3.89 1.44 11.45
N PRO A 6 2.71 1.84 11.95
CA PRO A 6 1.43 1.44 11.37
C PRO A 6 1.33 1.77 9.87
N VAL A 7 1.00 0.75 9.07
CA VAL A 7 0.65 0.86 7.65
C VAL A 7 -0.70 0.16 7.47
N LEU A 8 -1.75 0.94 7.30
CA LEU A 8 -3.14 0.48 7.30
C LEU A 8 -3.86 0.89 6.01
N ASP A 9 -5.00 0.25 5.73
CA ASP A 9 -5.88 0.56 4.58
C ASP A 9 -5.12 0.74 3.25
N VAL A 10 -4.28 -0.26 2.91
CA VAL A 10 -3.55 -0.27 1.64
C VAL A 10 -4.54 -0.43 0.49
N ARG A 11 -4.45 0.46 -0.50
CA ARG A 11 -5.33 0.50 -1.68
C ARG A 11 -4.50 0.60 -2.97
N PRO A 12 -5.02 0.09 -4.10
CA PRO A 12 -6.36 -0.45 -4.31
C PRO A 12 -6.57 -1.86 -3.71
N LEU A 13 -7.71 -2.09 -3.06
CA LEU A 13 -8.10 -3.37 -2.47
C LEU A 13 -9.46 -3.80 -3.02
N VAL A 14 -9.52 -4.96 -3.66
CA VAL A 14 -10.76 -5.50 -4.24
C VAL A 14 -11.20 -6.72 -3.45
N ASP A 15 -12.46 -6.73 -3.01
CA ASP A 15 -13.07 -7.85 -2.30
C ASP A 15 -12.24 -8.33 -1.08
N CYS A 16 -11.76 -7.38 -0.26
CA CYS A 16 -10.86 -7.64 0.86
C CYS A 16 -9.60 -8.45 0.50
N GLY A 17 -9.11 -8.31 -0.74
CA GLY A 17 -7.93 -9.03 -1.25
C GLY A 17 -8.23 -10.40 -1.87
N ARG A 18 -9.49 -10.84 -1.88
CA ARG A 18 -9.88 -12.09 -2.54
C ARG A 18 -9.82 -12.02 -4.07
N ARG A 19 -9.81 -10.80 -4.62
CA ARG A 19 -9.67 -10.55 -6.06
C ARG A 19 -8.51 -9.57 -6.28
N ALA A 20 -7.78 -9.79 -7.37
CA ALA A 20 -6.71 -8.89 -7.77
C ALA A 20 -7.28 -7.53 -8.24
N ALA A 21 -6.61 -6.45 -7.87
CA ALA A 21 -6.74 -5.19 -8.59
C ALA A 21 -6.24 -5.38 -10.03
N LYS A 22 -6.73 -4.55 -10.95
CA LYS A 22 -6.44 -4.67 -12.38
C LYS A 22 -5.76 -3.42 -12.88
N ALA A 23 -4.86 -3.61 -13.83
CA ALA A 23 -4.23 -2.58 -14.63
C ALA A 23 -3.84 -3.20 -15.99
N VAL A 24 -3.53 -2.36 -16.97
CA VAL A 24 -2.93 -2.79 -18.24
C VAL A 24 -1.47 -2.36 -18.35
N ALA A 25 -0.73 -2.94 -19.31
CA ALA A 25 0.68 -2.60 -19.52
C ALA A 25 0.84 -1.09 -19.84
N GLY A 26 1.73 -0.42 -19.10
CA GLY A 26 1.99 1.01 -19.24
C GLY A 26 1.00 1.94 -18.52
N GLU A 27 -0.07 1.40 -17.92
CA GLU A 27 -1.01 2.19 -17.14
C GLU A 27 -0.39 2.64 -15.81
N THR A 28 -0.48 3.93 -15.52
CA THR A 28 -0.11 4.48 -14.21
C THR A 28 -1.32 4.51 -13.30
N PHE A 29 -1.18 4.00 -12.09
CA PHE A 29 -2.22 4.05 -11.06
C PHE A 29 -1.63 4.37 -9.69
N GLN A 30 -2.46 4.92 -8.82
CA GLN A 30 -2.05 5.30 -7.47
C GLN A 30 -2.16 4.11 -6.50
N VAL A 31 -1.11 3.93 -5.70
CA VAL A 31 -1.14 3.08 -4.50
C VAL A 31 -1.15 4.01 -3.28
N SER A 32 -2.04 3.74 -2.32
CA SER A 32 -2.16 4.53 -1.10
C SER A 32 -2.25 3.67 0.16
N ALA A 33 -1.91 4.25 1.29
CA ALA A 33 -2.04 3.64 2.61
C ALA A 33 -2.12 4.75 3.68
N THR A 34 -2.73 4.46 4.82
CA THR A 34 -2.62 5.26 6.03
C THR A 34 -1.34 4.88 6.76
N VAL A 35 -0.34 5.77 6.75
CA VAL A 35 0.96 5.56 7.40
C VAL A 35 1.17 6.61 8.47
N PHE A 36 1.46 6.17 9.69
CA PHE A 36 1.74 7.06 10.82
C PHE A 36 2.66 6.38 11.83
N ARG A 37 3.09 7.14 12.83
CA ARG A 37 3.81 6.63 14.00
C ARG A 37 3.35 7.32 15.27
N GLU A 38 3.75 6.77 16.40
CA GLU A 38 3.58 7.40 17.70
C GLU A 38 4.58 8.55 17.88
N GLY A 39 4.15 9.59 18.62
CA GLY A 39 4.92 10.82 18.81
C GLY A 39 4.80 11.81 17.64
N HIS A 40 5.72 12.77 17.58
CA HIS A 40 5.67 13.90 16.64
C HIS A 40 6.73 13.85 15.53
N ASP A 41 7.56 12.82 15.52
CA ASP A 41 8.56 12.63 14.49
C ASP A 41 7.88 12.37 13.14
N ALA A 42 8.47 12.92 12.07
CA ALA A 42 7.99 12.68 10.72
C ALA A 42 8.12 11.20 10.30
N VAL A 43 7.28 10.79 9.35
CA VAL A 43 7.34 9.49 8.67
C VAL A 43 7.33 9.67 7.16
N ALA A 44 7.92 8.71 6.47
CA ALA A 44 7.87 8.59 5.02
C ALA A 44 7.61 7.12 4.64
N ALA A 45 7.07 6.90 3.45
CA ALA A 45 6.81 5.57 2.90
C ALA A 45 7.11 5.55 1.40
N ASN A 46 7.46 4.38 0.89
CA ASN A 46 7.61 4.11 -0.53
C ASN A 46 6.78 2.88 -0.91
N VAL A 47 6.42 2.81 -2.19
CA VAL A 47 5.69 1.68 -2.77
C VAL A 47 6.69 0.71 -3.39
N VAL A 48 6.53 -0.58 -3.11
CA VAL A 48 7.30 -1.65 -3.75
C VAL A 48 6.34 -2.49 -4.58
N LEU A 49 6.47 -2.41 -5.90
CA LEU A 49 5.75 -3.27 -6.84
C LEU A 49 6.66 -4.44 -7.25
N ARG A 50 6.09 -5.64 -7.32
CA ARG A 50 6.82 -6.85 -7.75
C ARG A 50 6.24 -7.36 -9.06
N ASP A 51 7.11 -7.83 -9.94
CA ASP A 51 6.73 -8.55 -11.15
C ASP A 51 6.45 -10.04 -10.82
N PRO A 52 6.06 -10.86 -11.82
CA PRO A 52 5.72 -12.27 -11.60
C PRO A 52 6.89 -13.23 -11.30
N SER A 53 8.16 -12.80 -11.38
CA SER A 53 9.32 -13.68 -11.20
C SER A 53 9.74 -13.91 -9.74
#